data_AF-A0A102DFX7-F1
#
_entry.id   AF-A0A102DFX7-F1
#
_cell.length_a   1.000
_cell.length_b   1.000
_cell.length_c   1.000
_cell.angle_alpha   90.00
_cell.angle_beta   90.00
_cell.angle_gamma   90.00
#
_symmetry.space_group_name_H-M   'P 1'
#
loop_
_entity.id
_entity.type
_entity.pdbx_description
1 polymer ?
#
loop_
_entity_poly.entity_id
_entity_poly.type
_entity_poly.pdbx_seq_one_letter_code
_entity_poly.pdbx_strand_id
1 'polypeptide(L)'
;MIPQFFTVTLWGGRATTRLNAHAITRLNPAQDSCIVYLAGGDPVRVNHSTDEIEALIAAIGQPAEIKHATEVDIQTPSRRRKAA
;
A
#
# COMPACT_ATOMS: atom_id res chain seq x y z
N MET A 1 13.58 10.10 8.51
CA MET A 1 12.86 8.82 8.40
C MET A 1 11.43 9.14 8.01
N ILE A 2 10.97 8.73 6.82
CA ILE A 2 9.57 8.92 6.43
C ILE A 2 8.75 7.88 7.21
N PRO A 3 7.75 8.28 8.00
CA PRO A 3 7.01 7.31 8.79
C PRO A 3 6.11 6.46 7.89
N GLN A 4 6.32 5.15 7.97
CA GLN A 4 5.72 4.14 7.10
C GLN A 4 4.37 3.69 7.67
N PHE A 5 3.28 4.25 7.15
CA PHE A 5 1.93 3.94 7.62
C PHE A 5 1.06 3.32 6.52
N PHE A 6 0.15 2.45 6.92
CA PHE A 6 -0.91 1.92 6.07
C PHE A 6 -2.26 1.90 6.80
N THR A 7 -3.34 1.90 6.04
CA THR A 7 -4.71 1.87 6.58
C THR A 7 -5.26 0.46 6.48
N VAL A 8 -5.87 -0.01 7.56
CA VAL A 8 -6.53 -1.32 7.63
C VAL A 8 -7.93 -1.17 8.20
N THR A 9 -8.80 -2.11 7.86
CA THR A 9 -10.14 -2.20 8.43
C THR A 9 -10.08 -3.02 9.71
N LEU A 10 -10.63 -2.47 10.80
CA LEU A 10 -10.79 -3.18 12.06
C LEU A 10 -11.74 -4.37 11.92
N TRP A 11 -11.56 -5.37 12.76
CA TRP A 11 -12.47 -6.51 12.83
C TRP A 11 -13.93 -6.06 13.04
N GLY A 12 -14.84 -6.68 12.30
CA GLY A 12 -16.26 -6.27 12.25
C GLY A 12 -16.56 -5.21 11.18
N GLY A 13 -15.56 -4.71 10.43
CA GLY A 13 -15.76 -4.00 9.16
C GLY A 13 -16.28 -2.56 9.24
N ARG A 14 -16.52 -2.02 10.45
CA ARG A 14 -17.19 -0.72 10.65
C ARG A 14 -16.25 0.47 10.79
N ALA A 15 -14.96 0.22 10.97
CA ALA A 15 -13.98 1.27 11.22
C ALA A 15 -12.65 0.91 10.55
N THR A 16 -11.92 1.93 10.16
CA THR A 16 -10.54 1.82 9.68
C THR A 16 -9.59 2.44 10.71
N THR A 17 -8.35 1.94 10.74
CA THR A 17 -7.28 2.49 11.56
C THR A 17 -6.00 2.58 10.75
N ARG A 18 -5.11 3.51 11.15
CA ARG A 18 -3.82 3.72 10.52
C ARG A 18 -2.74 3.09 11.39
N LEU A 19 -2.05 2.08 10.86
CA LEU A 19 -0.98 1.37 11.55
C LEU A 19 0.38 1.85 11.07
N ASN A 20 1.33 1.98 11.99
CA ASN A 20 2.74 2.23 11.68
C ASN A 20 3.45 0.89 11.50
N ALA A 21 3.99 0.64 10.31
CA ALA A 21 4.70 -0.60 10.00
C ALA A 21 5.89 -0.84 10.95
N HIS A 22 6.59 0.22 11.36
CA HIS A 22 7.73 0.10 12.29
C HIS A 22 7.32 -0.19 13.73
N ALA A 23 6.05 0.03 14.09
CA ALA A 23 5.55 -0.29 15.41
C ALA A 23 5.08 -1.75 15.51
N ILE A 24 4.93 -2.48 14.40
CA ILE A 24 4.43 -3.86 14.42
C ILE A 24 5.55 -4.78 14.93
N THR A 25 5.28 -5.50 16.01
CA THR A 25 6.24 -6.43 16.63
C THR A 25 5.92 -7.89 16.35
N ARG A 26 4.64 -8.21 16.13
CA ARG A 26 4.18 -9.57 15.87
C ARG A 26 2.83 -9.56 15.16
N LEU A 27 2.62 -10.53 14.28
CA LEU A 27 1.32 -10.88 13.71
C LEU A 27 0.86 -12.23 14.25
N ASN A 28 -0.43 -12.38 14.52
CA ASN A 28 -1.02 -13.65 14.92
C ASN A 28 -2.26 -13.94 14.07
N PRO A 29 -2.30 -15.06 13.33
CA PRO A 29 -3.47 -15.43 12.56
C PRO A 29 -4.67 -15.71 13.48
N ALA A 30 -5.85 -15.28 13.05
CA ALA A 30 -7.14 -15.60 13.63
C ALA A 30 -8.10 -16.02 12.51
N GLN A 31 -9.21 -16.67 12.85
CA GLN A 31 -10.19 -17.08 11.84
C GLN A 31 -10.67 -15.85 11.06
N ASP A 32 -10.40 -15.85 9.75
CA ASP A 32 -10.70 -14.78 8.78
C ASP A 32 -10.18 -13.38 9.19
N SER A 33 -9.14 -13.32 10.03
CA SER A 33 -8.60 -12.06 10.56
C SER A 33 -7.16 -12.18 11.05
N CYS A 34 -6.56 -11.05 11.41
CA CYS A 34 -5.22 -10.99 11.98
C CYS A 34 -5.24 -10.15 13.27
N ILE A 35 -4.47 -10.55 14.27
CA ILE A 35 -4.18 -9.74 15.46
C ILE A 35 -2.78 -9.15 15.29
N VAL A 36 -2.72 -7.83 15.23
CA VAL A 36 -1.48 -7.05 15.07
C VAL A 36 -1.03 -6.55 16.43
N TYR A 37 0.17 -6.93 16.84
CA TYR A 37 0.78 -6.44 18.08
C TYR A 37 1.67 -5.24 17.79
N LEU A 38 1.48 -4.16 18.54
CA LEU A 38 2.20 -2.90 18.39
C LEU A 38 3.16 -2.71 19.57
N ALA A 39 4.34 -2.14 19.30
CA ALA A 39 5.31 -1.79 20.32
C ALA A 39 4.71 -0.72 21.25
N GLY A 40 4.50 -1.09 22.52
CA GLY A 40 3.98 -0.17 23.55
C GLY A 40 2.49 0.18 23.41
N GLY A 41 1.71 -0.62 22.66
CA GLY A 41 0.27 -0.40 22.49
C GLY A 41 -0.54 -1.69 22.62
N ASP A 42 -1.87 -1.54 22.64
CA ASP A 42 -2.79 -2.66 22.66
C ASP A 42 -2.82 -3.40 21.31
N PRO A 43 -2.99 -4.74 21.33
CA PRO A 43 -3.14 -5.50 20.10
C PRO A 43 -4.41 -5.11 19.35
N VAL A 44 -4.30 -4.98 18.03
CA VAL A 44 -5.40 -4.55 17.15
C VAL A 44 -5.83 -5.74 16.30
N ARG A 45 -7.12 -6.10 16.37
CA ARG A 45 -7.69 -7.11 15.46
C ARG A 45 -8.20 -6.45 14.19
N VAL A 46 -7.77 -6.96 13.05
CA VAL A 46 -8.06 -6.41 11.72
C VAL A 46 -8.76 -7.44 10.84
N ASN A 47 -9.57 -6.97 9.90
CA ASN A 47 -10.30 -7.77 8.92
C ASN A 47 -9.43 -8.08 7.69
N HIS A 48 -8.18 -8.43 7.92
CA HIS A 48 -7.19 -8.78 6.92
C HIS A 48 -6.49 -10.06 7.38
N SER A 49 -6.06 -10.90 6.45
CA SER A 49 -5.23 -12.06 6.77
C SER A 49 -3.80 -11.64 7.17
N THR A 50 -3.05 -12.55 7.78
CA THR A 50 -1.63 -12.29 8.08
C THR A 50 -0.85 -11.96 6.80
N ASP A 51 -1.07 -12.72 5.73
CA ASP A 51 -0.38 -12.54 4.43
C ASP A 51 -0.68 -11.17 3.82
N GLU A 52 -1.92 -10.69 3.92
CA GLU A 52 -2.31 -9.36 3.46
C GLU A 52 -1.58 -8.25 4.24
N ILE A 53 -1.44 -8.42 5.56
CA ILE A 53 -0.71 -7.46 6.40
C ILE A 53 0.79 -7.49 6.09
N GLU A 54 1.38 -8.66 5.87
CA GLU A 54 2.78 -8.79 5.44
C GLU A 54 3.03 -8.13 4.08
N ALA A 55 2.14 -8.33 3.12
CA ALA A 55 2.21 -7.68 1.82
C ALA A 55 2.12 -6.15 1.93
N LEU A 56 1.26 -5.62 2.80
CA LEU A 56 1.17 -4.18 3.08
C LEU A 56 2.45 -3.64 3.70
N ILE A 57 3.05 -4.35 4.66
CA ILE A 57 4.34 -3.96 5.27
C ILE A 57 5.44 -3.94 4.20
N ALA A 58 5.51 -4.98 3.36
CA ALA A 58 6.50 -5.09 2.29
C ALA A 58 6.35 -3.98 1.24
N ALA A 59 5.11 -3.62 0.89
CA ALA A 59 4.82 -2.55 -0.07
C ALA A 59 5.31 -1.17 0.40
N ILE A 60 5.35 -0.91 1.71
CA ILE A 60 5.88 0.37 2.22
C ILE A 60 7.42 0.38 2.22
N GLY A 61 8.04 -0.79 2.29
CA GLY A 61 9.49 -0.95 2.17
C GLY A 61 10.04 -0.68 0.76
N GLN A 62 9.19 -0.68 -0.27
CA GLN A 62 9.61 -0.32 -1.62
C GLN A 62 9.47 1.19 -1.83
N PRO A 63 10.55 1.93 -2.15
CA PRO A 63 10.38 3.25 -2.73
C PRO A 63 9.56 3.03 -4.01
N ALA A 64 8.41 3.69 -4.11
CA ALA A 64 7.67 3.72 -5.35
C ALA A 64 8.65 4.23 -6.43
N GLU A 65 9.16 3.34 -7.28
CA GLU A 65 9.69 3.74 -8.58
C GLU A 65 8.49 4.34 -9.31
N ILE A 66 8.29 5.64 -9.13
CA ILE A 66 7.51 6.45 -10.04
C ILE A 66 8.34 6.44 -11.32
N LYS A 67 8.15 5.39 -12.14
CA LYS A 67 8.49 5.46 -13.54
C LYS A 67 7.57 6.52 -14.10
N HIS A 68 8.08 7.75 -14.18
CA HIS A 68 7.47 8.81 -14.97
C HIS A 68 7.30 8.25 -16.38
N ALA A 69 6.10 7.79 -16.70
CA ALA A 69 5.68 7.59 -18.09
C ALA A 69 5.48 8.98 -18.71
N THR A 70 6.58 9.70 -18.92
CA THR A 70 6.63 10.80 -19.87
C THR A 70 7.20 10.26 -21.16
N GLU A 71 6.34 9.68 -21.97
CA GLU A 71 6.46 9.84 -23.41
C GLU A 71 5.06 9.94 -23.98
N VAL A 72 4.57 11.18 -24.06
CA VAL A 72 3.39 11.51 -24.85
C VAL A 72 3.86 11.47 -26.31
N ASP A 73 3.73 10.31 -26.98
CA ASP A 73 3.87 10.25 -28.43
C ASP A 73 2.59 10.80 -29.07
N ILE A 74 2.53 12.12 -29.22
CA ILE A 74 1.53 12.78 -30.06
C ILE A 74 1.99 12.63 -31.52
N GLN A 75 1.76 11.45 -32.12
CA GLN A 75 1.80 11.31 -33.57
C GLN A 75 0.67 12.15 -34.19
N THR A 76 1.01 13.38 -34.59
CA THR A 76 0.14 14.23 -35.40
C THR A 76 0.33 13.86 -36.88
N PRO A 77 -0.72 13.49 -37.64
CA PRO A 77 -0.55 13.05 -39.02
C PRO A 77 -0.41 14.22 -39.99
N SER A 78 0.50 14.02 -40.96
CA SER A 78 0.45 14.47 -42.36
C SER A 78 0.18 15.96 -42.69
N ARG A 79 1.22 16.64 -43.19
CA ARG A 79 1.04 17.71 -44.19
C ARG A 79 1.96 17.54 -45.39
N ARG A 80 1.33 17.05 -46.46
CA ARG A 80 1.76 16.99 -47.87
C ARG A 80 2.27 18.35 -48.34
N ARG A 81 3.50 18.43 -48.86
CA ARG A 81 3.90 19.45 -49.85
C ARG A 81 4.81 18.80 -50.90
N LYS A 82 4.27 18.61 -52.10
CA LYS A 82 5.02 18.35 -53.33
C LYS A 82 5.17 19.70 -54.03
N ALA A 83 6.40 20.17 -54.19
CA ALA A 83 6.71 21.41 -54.89
C ALA A 83 6.43 21.23 -56.40
N ALA A 84 5.94 22.31 -57.01
CA ALA A 84 5.83 22.50 -58.45
C ALA A 84 7.19 22.88 -59.05
#